data_AF-A0A925B0X3-F1
#
_entry.id   AF-A0A925B0X3-F1
#
_cell.length_a   1.000
_cell.length_b   1.000
_cell.length_c   1.000
_cell.angle_alpha   90.00
_cell.angle_beta   90.00
_cell.angle_gamma   90.00
#
_symmetry.space_group_name_H-M   'P 1'
#
loop_
_entity.id
_entity.type
_entity.pdbx_description
1 polymer ?
#
loop_
_entity_poly.entity_id
_entity_poly.type
_entity_poly.pdbx_seq_one_letter_code
_entity_poly.pdbx_strand_id
1 'polypeptide(L)'
;MTDSTLQNLSRRKTGSNIWLGYETSANHNDYSSVQPVKYEVLPDENAVGKAMFEEIERAANEKEGDLVIILLGGRGAQAMYLYINDLAQTEVIDNLLNRLHVFTQDALAPMRMDNGLSFTRDFKRLLGEAFFSKIKSFTPMQTDTNDLEGEMVKYLEKLESLGGVDIFFLG
;
A
#
# COMPACT_ATOMS: atom_id res chain seq x y z
N MET A 1 -23.25 -14.43 -3.80
CA MET A 1 -22.96 -13.57 -2.63
C MET A 1 -22.50 -14.50 -1.52
N THR A 2 -21.19 -14.73 -1.42
CA THR A 2 -20.59 -15.46 -0.30
C THR A 2 -20.34 -14.45 0.79
N ASP A 3 -21.07 -14.62 1.90
CA ASP A 3 -20.92 -13.89 3.14
C ASP A 3 -19.48 -14.13 3.65
N SER A 4 -18.60 -13.15 3.49
CA SER A 4 -17.26 -13.23 4.06
C SER A 4 -17.41 -13.04 5.56
N THR A 5 -17.52 -14.13 6.30
CA THR A 5 -17.29 -14.10 7.75
C THR A 5 -15.91 -13.50 7.98
N LEU A 6 -15.87 -12.24 8.44
CA LEU A 6 -14.67 -11.60 8.95
C LEU A 6 -14.08 -12.58 9.97
N GLN A 7 -12.96 -13.21 9.62
CA GLN A 7 -12.22 -13.98 10.59
C GLN A 7 -11.78 -13.00 11.68
N ASN A 8 -11.85 -13.41 12.94
CA ASN A 8 -11.39 -12.53 14.02
C ASN A 8 -9.87 -12.50 13.99
N LEU A 9 -9.29 -11.31 13.77
CA LEU A 9 -7.87 -11.06 13.97
C LEU A 9 -7.49 -11.43 15.40
N SER A 10 -6.57 -12.39 15.53
CA SER A 10 -6.08 -12.85 16.83
C SER A 10 -4.83 -12.08 17.23
N ARG A 11 -4.72 -11.81 18.53
CA ARG A 11 -3.58 -11.12 19.13
C ARG A 11 -2.61 -12.13 19.74
N ARG A 12 -1.35 -12.13 19.28
CA ARG A 12 -0.28 -12.98 19.81
C ARG A 12 0.88 -12.13 20.33
N LYS A 13 1.27 -12.33 21.60
CA LYS A 13 2.42 -11.64 22.20
C LYS A 13 3.68 -12.51 22.13
N THR A 14 4.76 -11.97 21.58
CA THR A 14 6.08 -12.62 21.51
C THR A 14 7.12 -11.67 22.11
N GLY A 15 7.55 -11.91 23.34
CA GLY A 15 8.39 -10.98 24.08
C GLY A 15 7.66 -9.66 24.36
N SER A 16 8.24 -8.53 23.95
CA SER A 16 7.61 -7.20 23.98
C SER A 16 6.71 -6.90 22.78
N ASN A 17 6.73 -7.75 21.75
CA ASN A 17 6.05 -7.49 20.49
C ASN A 17 4.64 -8.07 20.47
N ILE A 18 3.72 -7.34 19.86
CA ILE A 18 2.34 -7.76 19.60
C ILE A 18 2.23 -8.07 18.11
N TRP A 19 1.70 -9.24 17.80
CA TRP A 19 1.43 -9.72 16.45
C TRP A 19 -0.08 -9.84 16.29
N LEU A 20 -0.60 -9.26 15.21
CA LEU A 20 -1.98 -9.44 14.78
C LEU A 20 -1.97 -10.41 13.59
N GLY A 21 -2.86 -11.38 13.60
CA GLY A 21 -3.00 -12.33 12.50
C GLY A 21 -4.03 -13.38 12.81
N TYR A 22 -4.33 -14.22 11.84
CA TYR A 22 -5.24 -15.33 12.04
C TYR A 22 -4.59 -16.48 12.78
N GLU A 23 -5.39 -17.20 13.59
CA GLU A 23 -5.02 -18.52 14.08
C GLU A 23 -4.92 -19.46 12.87
N THR A 24 -3.76 -19.45 12.23
CA THR A 24 -3.43 -20.42 11.20
C THR A 24 -3.03 -21.71 11.91
N SER A 25 -3.71 -22.80 11.57
CA SER A 25 -3.19 -24.15 11.78
C SER A 25 -1.79 -24.19 11.18
N ALA A 26 -0.80 -24.45 12.03
CA ALA A 26 0.61 -24.48 11.71
C ALA A 26 0.92 -25.15 10.35
N ASN A 27 1.96 -24.61 9.68
CA ASN A 27 2.68 -25.14 8.51
C ASN A 27 2.21 -24.67 7.13
N HIS A 28 2.53 -23.44 6.76
CA HIS A 28 2.80 -23.06 5.36
C HIS A 28 4.24 -22.55 5.24
N ASN A 29 5.21 -23.37 5.62
CA ASN A 29 6.62 -23.18 5.24
C ASN A 29 6.96 -24.10 4.06
N ASP A 30 6.05 -24.21 3.10
CA ASP A 30 6.37 -24.89 1.85
C ASP A 30 7.06 -23.90 0.91
N TYR A 31 8.38 -23.79 1.06
CA TYR A 31 9.21 -22.96 0.19
C TYR A 31 9.53 -23.65 -1.14
N SER A 32 8.98 -24.84 -1.41
CA SER A 32 9.29 -25.59 -2.63
C SER A 32 8.85 -24.88 -3.92
N SER A 33 7.91 -23.93 -3.81
CA SER A 33 7.41 -23.12 -4.93
C SER A 33 8.08 -21.75 -5.08
N VAL A 34 9.05 -21.39 -4.22
CA VAL A 34 9.71 -20.08 -4.31
C VAL A 34 10.55 -20.00 -5.58
N GLN A 35 10.11 -19.18 -6.51
CA GLN A 35 10.87 -18.87 -7.72
C GLN A 35 12.01 -17.89 -7.38
N PRO A 36 13.13 -17.94 -8.11
CA PRO A 36 14.19 -16.94 -7.99
C PRO A 36 13.64 -15.53 -8.20
N VAL A 37 14.16 -14.57 -7.44
CA VAL A 37 13.86 -13.15 -7.65
C VAL A 37 14.33 -12.76 -9.06
N LYS A 38 13.37 -12.36 -9.89
CA LYS A 38 13.66 -11.71 -11.17
C LYS A 38 13.98 -10.26 -10.87
N TYR A 39 15.11 -9.79 -11.37
CA TYR A 39 15.52 -8.40 -11.24
C TYR A 39 15.84 -7.83 -12.60
N GLU A 40 15.67 -6.53 -12.72
CA GLU A 40 16.05 -5.74 -13.88
C GLU A 40 16.97 -4.61 -13.43
N VAL A 41 17.96 -4.27 -14.25
CA VAL A 41 18.85 -3.14 -14.01
C VAL A 41 18.50 -2.05 -15.01
N LEU A 42 17.92 -0.97 -14.51
CA LEU A 42 17.49 0.17 -15.28
C LEU A 42 18.54 1.29 -15.23
N PRO A 43 18.61 2.17 -16.26
CA PRO A 43 19.69 3.14 -16.40
C PRO A 43 19.69 4.24 -15.33
N ASP A 44 18.54 4.59 -14.77
CA ASP A 44 18.39 5.65 -13.77
C ASP A 44 17.10 5.53 -12.93
N GLU A 45 16.95 6.41 -11.93
CA GLU A 45 15.78 6.45 -11.03
C GLU A 45 14.46 6.74 -11.79
N ASN A 46 14.49 7.49 -12.90
CA ASN A 46 13.28 7.79 -13.69
C ASN A 46 12.79 6.55 -14.43
N ALA A 47 13.71 5.77 -15.01
CA ALA A 47 13.40 4.50 -15.63
C ALA A 47 12.81 3.52 -14.62
N VAL A 48 13.36 3.46 -13.39
CA VAL A 48 12.79 2.68 -12.29
C VAL A 48 11.38 3.16 -11.96
N GLY A 49 11.17 4.46 -11.79
CA GLY A 49 9.86 5.04 -11.48
C GLY A 49 8.80 4.73 -12.55
N LYS A 50 9.18 4.80 -13.84
CA LYS A 50 8.30 4.43 -14.95
C LYS A 50 7.98 2.93 -14.94
N ALA A 51 8.97 2.07 -14.74
CA ALA A 51 8.75 0.63 -14.66
C ALA A 51 7.82 0.25 -13.49
N MET A 52 7.97 0.89 -12.32
CA MET A 52 7.06 0.72 -11.19
C MET A 52 5.63 1.14 -11.54
N PHE A 53 5.44 2.25 -12.27
CA PHE A 53 4.12 2.65 -12.75
C PHE A 53 3.54 1.65 -13.76
N GLU A 54 4.35 1.14 -14.68
CA GLU A 54 3.94 0.11 -15.65
C GLU A 54 3.48 -1.18 -14.96
N GLU A 55 4.02 -1.54 -13.78
CA GLU A 55 3.49 -2.65 -12.96
C GLU A 55 2.08 -2.36 -12.43
N ILE A 56 1.76 -1.11 -12.08
CA ILE A 56 0.40 -0.71 -11.69
C ILE A 56 -0.54 -0.85 -12.88
N GLU A 57 -0.14 -0.38 -14.06
CA GLU A 57 -0.93 -0.55 -15.29
C GLU A 57 -1.14 -2.01 -15.65
N ARG A 58 -0.08 -2.84 -15.53
CA ARG A 58 -0.14 -4.28 -15.79
C ARG A 58 -1.16 -4.95 -14.88
N ALA A 59 -1.08 -4.73 -13.57
CA ALA A 59 -2.04 -5.28 -12.62
C ALA A 59 -3.47 -4.79 -12.89
N ALA A 60 -3.64 -3.52 -13.28
CA ALA A 60 -4.93 -2.97 -13.65
C ALA A 60 -5.53 -3.62 -14.91
N ASN A 61 -4.69 -4.04 -15.84
CA ASN A 61 -5.14 -4.72 -17.05
C ASN A 61 -5.42 -6.22 -16.80
N GLU A 62 -4.73 -6.84 -15.86
CA GLU A 62 -4.90 -8.26 -15.51
C GLU A 62 -6.10 -8.51 -14.58
N LYS A 63 -6.45 -7.55 -13.74
CA LYS A 63 -7.56 -7.63 -12.80
C LYS A 63 -8.72 -6.74 -13.26
N GLU A 64 -9.94 -7.25 -13.27
CA GLU A 64 -11.13 -6.39 -13.39
C GLU A 64 -11.49 -5.74 -12.03
N GLY A 65 -11.99 -4.50 -12.05
CA GLY A 65 -12.43 -3.80 -10.84
C GLY A 65 -11.31 -3.10 -10.08
N ASP A 66 -11.48 -2.95 -8.78
CA ASP A 66 -10.61 -2.09 -7.96
C ASP A 66 -9.25 -2.74 -7.65
N LEU A 67 -8.24 -1.90 -7.45
CA LEU A 67 -6.88 -2.27 -7.10
C LEU A 67 -6.52 -1.72 -5.72
N VAL A 68 -5.89 -2.56 -4.91
CA VAL A 68 -5.33 -2.19 -3.61
C VAL A 68 -3.82 -2.14 -3.73
N ILE A 69 -3.26 -0.94 -3.58
CA ILE A 69 -1.81 -0.71 -3.65
C ILE A 69 -1.27 -0.20 -2.32
N ILE A 70 -0.11 -0.72 -1.93
CA ILE A 70 0.64 -0.25 -0.76
C ILE A 70 1.87 0.54 -1.24
N LEU A 71 1.89 1.82 -0.89
CA LEU A 71 2.97 2.74 -1.22
C LEU A 71 4.10 2.68 -0.18
N LEU A 72 5.35 2.70 -0.64
CA LEU A 72 6.51 2.85 0.22
C LEU A 72 6.89 4.31 0.46
N GLY A 73 7.36 4.61 1.67
CA GLY A 73 8.02 5.88 1.97
C GLY A 73 9.44 5.97 1.38
N GLY A 74 10.16 7.06 1.67
CA GLY A 74 11.57 7.19 1.30
C GLY A 74 11.81 7.60 -0.15
N ARG A 75 13.04 7.35 -0.65
CA ARG A 75 13.49 7.83 -1.97
C ARG A 75 13.14 6.89 -3.14
N GLY A 76 13.06 5.59 -2.88
CA GLY A 76 12.97 4.55 -3.93
C GLY A 76 11.79 4.72 -4.88
N ALA A 77 10.64 5.22 -4.40
CA ALA A 77 9.44 5.41 -5.21
C ALA A 77 9.19 6.85 -5.68
N GLN A 78 10.04 7.83 -5.32
CA GLN A 78 9.72 9.24 -5.59
C GLN A 78 9.62 9.54 -7.08
N ALA A 79 10.45 8.90 -7.91
CA ALA A 79 10.37 9.05 -9.37
C ALA A 79 9.01 8.57 -9.92
N MET A 80 8.48 7.45 -9.41
CA MET A 80 7.14 6.98 -9.76
C MET A 80 6.07 7.99 -9.33
N TYR A 81 6.18 8.53 -8.11
CA TYR A 81 5.19 9.49 -7.60
C TYR A 81 5.14 10.79 -8.39
N LEU A 82 6.31 11.34 -8.77
CA LEU A 82 6.41 12.52 -9.62
C LEU A 82 5.83 12.23 -11.01
N TYR A 83 6.15 11.07 -11.59
CA TYR A 83 5.61 10.65 -12.88
C TYR A 83 4.08 10.52 -12.86
N ILE A 84 3.52 9.88 -11.83
CA ILE A 84 2.07 9.77 -11.63
C ILE A 84 1.45 11.15 -11.44
N ASN A 85 2.07 12.03 -10.65
CA ASN A 85 1.56 13.39 -10.43
C ASN A 85 1.43 14.17 -11.75
N ASP A 86 2.46 14.11 -12.60
CA ASP A 86 2.46 14.77 -13.91
C ASP A 86 1.33 14.25 -14.80
N LEU A 87 1.13 12.93 -14.85
CA LEU A 87 0.03 12.31 -15.60
C LEU A 87 -1.35 12.68 -15.01
N ALA A 88 -1.46 12.70 -13.68
CA ALA A 88 -2.69 13.01 -12.95
C ALA A 88 -3.17 14.45 -13.15
N GLN A 89 -2.31 15.36 -13.59
CA GLN A 89 -2.72 16.72 -14.00
C GLN A 89 -3.65 16.72 -15.23
N THR A 90 -3.71 15.60 -15.95
CA THR A 90 -4.54 15.39 -17.13
C THR A 90 -5.48 14.20 -16.92
N GLU A 91 -6.34 13.91 -17.89
CA GLU A 91 -7.28 12.78 -17.83
C GLU A 91 -6.68 11.45 -18.32
N VAL A 92 -5.41 11.44 -18.74
CA VAL A 92 -4.77 10.31 -19.44
C VAL A 92 -4.81 9.01 -18.62
N ILE A 93 -4.73 9.11 -17.29
CA ILE A 93 -4.73 7.95 -16.38
C ILE A 93 -5.95 7.91 -15.45
N ASP A 94 -7.01 8.66 -15.72
CA ASP A 94 -8.17 8.74 -14.82
C ASP A 94 -8.87 7.39 -14.65
N ASN A 95 -8.93 6.60 -15.73
CA ASN A 95 -9.45 5.23 -15.70
C ASN A 95 -8.61 4.29 -14.82
N LEU A 96 -7.33 4.58 -14.62
CA LEU A 96 -6.49 3.83 -13.70
C LEU A 96 -6.72 4.33 -12.27
N LEU A 97 -6.59 5.65 -12.07
CA LEU A 97 -6.66 6.26 -10.74
C LEU A 97 -8.01 5.99 -10.06
N ASN A 98 -9.12 6.05 -10.81
CA ASN A 98 -10.46 5.82 -10.27
C ASN A 98 -10.72 4.38 -9.78
N ARG A 99 -9.74 3.47 -9.94
CA ARG A 99 -9.77 2.10 -9.43
C ARG A 99 -8.91 1.90 -8.18
N LEU A 100 -8.09 2.88 -7.80
CA LEU A 100 -7.08 2.69 -6.76
C LEU A 100 -7.64 2.94 -5.35
N HIS A 101 -7.47 1.95 -4.49
CA HIS A 101 -7.44 2.07 -3.04
C HIS A 101 -5.97 2.05 -2.59
N VAL A 102 -5.53 3.13 -1.97
CA VAL A 102 -4.12 3.37 -1.67
C VAL A 102 -3.88 3.29 -0.18
N PHE A 103 -2.85 2.57 0.23
CA PHE A 103 -2.46 2.34 1.62
C PHE A 103 -0.99 2.71 1.84
N THR A 104 -0.61 3.06 3.07
CA THR A 104 0.78 3.34 3.44
C THR A 104 1.45 2.10 4.02
N GLN A 105 2.66 1.77 3.58
CA GLN A 105 3.40 0.61 4.10
C GLN A 105 3.64 0.65 5.62
N ASP A 106 4.05 1.80 6.12
CA ASP A 106 4.41 2.00 7.51
C ASP A 106 4.16 3.46 7.96
N ALA A 107 4.33 3.70 9.25
CA ALA A 107 4.30 5.02 9.85
C ALA A 107 5.25 5.08 11.05
N LEU A 108 5.80 6.26 11.31
CA LEU A 108 6.54 6.51 12.55
C LEU A 108 5.55 6.65 13.72
N ALA A 109 5.86 6.06 14.87
CA ALA A 109 5.04 6.10 16.07
C ALA A 109 5.89 6.20 17.36
N PRO A 110 5.43 6.93 18.40
CA PRO A 110 4.27 7.81 18.43
C PRO A 110 4.61 9.14 17.76
N MET A 111 3.89 9.50 16.70
CA MET A 111 4.13 10.74 15.95
C MET A 111 2.81 11.32 15.45
N ARG A 112 2.59 12.61 15.69
CA ARG A 112 1.39 13.30 15.20
C ARG A 112 1.38 13.30 13.67
N MET A 113 0.23 13.03 13.05
CA MET A 113 0.14 12.92 11.59
C MET A 113 0.42 14.24 10.85
N ASP A 114 0.31 15.38 11.55
CA ASP A 114 0.53 16.74 11.07
C ASP A 114 2.01 17.18 11.09
N ASN A 115 2.93 16.32 11.51
CA ASN A 115 4.35 16.70 11.61
C ASN A 115 5.13 16.54 10.29
N GLY A 116 6.28 17.19 10.22
CA GLY A 116 7.10 17.20 9.02
C GLY A 116 7.85 15.91 8.67
N LEU A 117 7.72 14.86 9.47
CA LEU A 117 8.32 13.55 9.26
C LEU A 117 7.26 12.49 8.90
N SER A 118 6.00 12.90 8.77
CA SER A 118 4.90 12.03 8.36
C SER A 118 5.02 11.66 6.88
N PHE A 119 5.08 10.36 6.58
CA PHE A 119 5.05 9.86 5.20
C PHE A 119 3.81 10.33 4.43
N THR A 120 2.69 10.53 5.13
CA THR A 120 1.46 11.09 4.52
C THR A 120 1.70 12.46 3.89
N ARG A 121 2.56 13.29 4.50
CA ARG A 121 2.90 14.61 3.95
C ARG A 121 3.77 14.48 2.71
N ASP A 122 4.73 13.57 2.72
CA ASP A 122 5.58 13.33 1.54
C ASP A 122 4.77 12.77 0.36
N PHE A 123 3.85 11.84 0.61
CA PHE A 123 2.91 11.38 -0.43
C PHE A 123 2.08 12.53 -0.99
N LYS A 124 1.50 13.39 -0.14
CA LYS A 124 0.75 14.57 -0.59
C LYS A 124 1.61 15.53 -1.42
N ARG A 125 2.85 15.77 -1.01
CA ARG A 125 3.79 16.65 -1.72
C ARG A 125 4.20 16.09 -3.08
N LEU A 126 4.40 14.77 -3.18
CA LEU A 126 4.94 14.13 -4.39
C LEU A 126 3.86 13.73 -5.40
N LEU A 127 2.73 13.19 -4.93
CA LEU A 127 1.62 12.73 -5.78
C LEU A 127 0.65 13.86 -6.16
N GLY A 128 0.60 14.94 -5.37
CA GLY A 128 -0.21 16.12 -5.66
C GLY A 128 -1.72 15.93 -5.47
N GLU A 129 -2.45 17.04 -5.36
CA GLU A 129 -3.90 17.04 -5.09
C GLU A 129 -4.72 16.32 -6.18
N ALA A 130 -4.31 16.46 -7.44
CA ALA A 130 -4.98 15.83 -8.57
C ALA A 130 -5.02 14.30 -8.48
N PHE A 131 -3.96 13.67 -7.95
CA PHE A 131 -3.98 12.23 -7.67
C PHE A 131 -5.00 11.88 -6.59
N PHE A 132 -4.97 12.59 -5.45
CA PHE A 132 -5.83 12.28 -4.31
C PHE A 132 -7.32 12.52 -4.59
N SER A 133 -7.65 13.45 -5.50
CA SER A 133 -9.04 13.69 -5.91
C SER A 133 -9.59 12.63 -6.86
N LYS A 134 -8.72 11.85 -7.51
CA LYS A 134 -9.08 10.85 -8.53
C LYS A 134 -9.10 9.41 -8.02
N ILE A 135 -8.34 9.11 -6.96
CA ILE A 135 -8.35 7.77 -6.33
C ILE A 135 -9.62 7.51 -5.51
N LYS A 136 -9.95 6.24 -5.28
CA LYS A 136 -11.11 5.86 -4.46
C LYS A 136 -10.91 6.10 -2.98
N SER A 137 -9.72 5.80 -2.47
CA SER A 137 -9.37 6.09 -1.08
C SER A 137 -7.88 6.15 -0.86
N PHE A 138 -7.48 6.91 0.16
CA PHE A 138 -6.16 6.86 0.77
C PHE A 138 -6.29 6.52 2.25
N THR A 139 -5.68 5.43 2.68
CA THR A 139 -5.77 4.89 4.04
C THR A 139 -4.37 4.83 4.66
N PRO A 140 -3.96 5.87 5.41
CA PRO A 140 -2.70 5.85 6.14
C PRO A 140 -2.80 5.04 7.43
N MET A 141 -1.67 4.53 7.93
CA MET A 141 -1.58 4.02 9.30
C MET A 141 -1.73 5.18 10.29
N GLN A 142 -2.76 5.13 11.14
CA GLN A 142 -3.05 6.17 12.13
C GLN A 142 -2.21 5.98 13.39
N THR A 143 -1.24 6.87 13.61
CA THR A 143 -0.34 6.79 14.77
C THR A 143 -0.56 7.89 15.81
N ASP A 144 -1.41 8.88 15.51
CA ASP A 144 -1.85 9.92 16.44
C ASP A 144 -3.14 9.47 17.15
N THR A 145 -3.00 8.51 18.06
CA THR A 145 -4.09 7.89 18.81
C THR A 145 -3.60 7.37 20.16
N ASN A 146 -4.51 7.27 21.13
CA ASN A 146 -4.25 6.56 22.39
C ASN A 146 -4.47 5.04 22.29
N ASP A 147 -5.06 4.58 21.18
CA ASP A 147 -5.33 3.17 20.89
C ASP A 147 -4.70 2.76 19.55
N LEU A 148 -3.37 2.59 19.56
CA LEU A 148 -2.61 2.17 18.37
C LEU A 148 -2.99 0.77 17.90
N GLU A 149 -3.29 -0.15 18.81
CA GLU A 149 -3.68 -1.52 18.47
C GLU A 149 -5.04 -1.52 17.75
N GLY A 150 -6.02 -0.77 18.26
CA GLY A 150 -7.32 -0.62 17.62
C GLY A 150 -7.26 0.03 16.23
N GLU A 151 -6.43 1.05 16.04
CA GLU A 151 -6.23 1.65 14.71
C GLU A 151 -5.53 0.69 13.73
N MET A 152 -4.59 -0.13 14.20
CA MET A 152 -3.97 -1.16 13.38
C MET A 152 -4.97 -2.27 12.97
N VAL A 153 -5.87 -2.68 13.89
CA VAL A 153 -6.94 -3.62 13.58
C VAL A 153 -7.85 -3.06 12.48
N LYS A 154 -8.33 -1.81 12.63
CA LYS A 154 -9.17 -1.16 11.60
C LYS A 154 -8.47 -1.06 10.25
N TYR A 155 -7.17 -0.76 10.25
CA TYR A 155 -6.35 -0.69 9.04
C TYR A 155 -6.33 -2.05 8.31
N LEU A 156 -6.10 -3.15 9.05
CA LEU A 156 -6.08 -4.51 8.50
C LEU A 156 -7.47 -4.96 8.03
N GLU A 157 -8.51 -4.73 8.83
CA GLU A 157 -9.90 -5.04 8.45
C GLU A 157 -10.31 -4.30 7.17
N LYS A 158 -9.91 -3.03 7.03
CA LYS A 158 -10.18 -2.25 5.82
C LYS A 158 -9.46 -2.84 4.61
N LEU A 159 -8.19 -3.22 4.74
CA LEU A 159 -7.40 -3.85 3.69
C LEU A 159 -8.05 -5.16 3.21
N GLU A 160 -8.50 -5.99 4.15
CA GLU A 160 -9.14 -7.28 3.85
C GLU A 160 -10.54 -7.13 3.25
N SER A 161 -11.31 -6.13 3.71
CA SER A 161 -12.63 -5.82 3.13
C SER A 161 -12.56 -5.48 1.64
N LEU A 162 -11.38 -5.11 1.13
CA LEU A 162 -11.10 -4.81 -0.27
C LEU A 162 -10.51 -6.00 -1.04
N GLY A 163 -10.39 -7.17 -0.42
CA GLY A 163 -9.86 -8.39 -1.04
C GLY A 163 -8.36 -8.59 -0.88
N GLY A 164 -7.68 -7.83 -0.02
CA GLY A 164 -6.24 -7.91 0.20
C GLY A 164 -5.43 -6.98 -0.69
N VAL A 165 -4.13 -7.26 -0.82
CA VAL A 165 -3.16 -6.40 -1.54
C VAL A 165 -2.94 -6.94 -2.95
N ASP A 166 -3.06 -6.07 -3.96
CA ASP A 166 -2.70 -6.41 -5.34
C ASP A 166 -1.24 -6.07 -5.63
N ILE A 167 -0.77 -4.91 -5.16
CA ILE A 167 0.63 -4.49 -5.32
C ILE A 167 1.18 -4.00 -3.98
N PHE A 168 2.35 -4.53 -3.61
CA PHE A 168 3.12 -4.10 -2.45
C PHE A 168 4.50 -3.65 -2.91
N PHE A 169 4.77 -2.36 -2.91
CA PHE A 169 6.12 -1.86 -3.21
C PHE A 169 7.02 -1.92 -1.97
N LEU A 170 8.27 -2.34 -2.17
CA LEU A 170 9.31 -2.43 -1.15
C LEU A 170 10.57 -1.69 -1.62
N GLY A 171 11.31 -1.10 -0.68
CA GLY A 171 12.53 -0.33 -0.94
C GLY A 171 13.69 -0.71 -0.03
#